data_AF-W7BCL4-F1
#
_entry.id   AF-W7BCL4-F1
#
_cell.length_a   1.000
_cell.length_b   1.000
_cell.length_c   1.000
_cell.angle_alpha   90.00
_cell.angle_beta   90.00
_cell.angle_gamma   90.00
#
_symmetry.space_group_name_H-M   'P 1'
#
loop_
_entity.id
_entity.type
_entity.pdbx_description
1 polymer ?
#
loop_
_entity_poly.entity_id
_entity_poly.type
_entity_poly.pdbx_seq_one_letter_code
_entity_poly.pdbx_strand_id
1 'polypeptide(L)'
;MKKKVEKIIFGIVYGFSAIFFLGFVVNIVHGFIVHMHETDSWRAVLRILASPVTDPAVFTIHLTSPIWSVFLAIIISYLLPAFFCVATHFLKKDYLETHENSRFLQ
;
A
#
# COMPACT_ATOMS: atom_id res chain seq x y z
N MET A 1 -16.69 19.43 -16.23
CA MET A 1 -15.58 19.75 -15.29
C MET A 1 -15.43 18.74 -14.16
N LYS A 2 -16.48 18.40 -13.40
CA LYS A 2 -16.40 17.44 -12.26
C LYS A 2 -15.66 16.13 -12.59
N LYS A 3 -16.04 15.45 -13.68
CA LYS A 3 -15.38 14.21 -14.13
C LYS A 3 -13.87 14.33 -14.45
N LYS A 4 -13.40 15.50 -14.88
CA LYS A 4 -11.96 15.73 -15.12
C LYS A 4 -11.20 15.89 -13.79
N VAL A 5 -11.80 16.59 -12.84
CA VAL A 5 -11.23 16.82 -11.51
C VAL A 5 -11.14 15.51 -10.73
N GLU A 6 -12.17 14.67 -10.76
CA GLU A 6 -12.18 13.34 -10.12
C GLU A 6 -11.05 12.45 -10.65
N LYS A 7 -10.82 12.43 -11.97
CA LYS A 7 -9.72 11.67 -12.58
C LYS A 7 -8.34 12.17 -12.13
N ILE A 8 -8.16 13.49 -11.99
CA ILE A 8 -6.91 14.06 -11.52
C ILE A 8 -6.66 13.69 -10.05
N ILE A 9 -7.67 13.84 -9.19
CA ILE A 9 -7.57 13.47 -7.78
C ILE A 9 -7.25 11.98 -7.65
N PHE A 10 -7.95 11.12 -8.40
CA PHE A 10 -7.67 9.69 -8.42
C PHE A 10 -6.23 9.41 -8.86
N GLY A 11 -5.75 10.04 -9.94
CA GLY A 11 -4.38 9.85 -10.42
C GLY A 11 -3.33 10.26 -9.39
N ILE A 12 -3.54 11.37 -8.67
CA ILE A 12 -2.64 11.82 -7.60
C ILE A 12 -2.64 10.81 -6.44
N VAL A 13 -3.82 10.44 -5.93
CA VAL A 13 -3.95 9.50 -4.80
C VAL A 13 -3.38 8.13 -5.17
N TYR A 14 -3.66 7.65 -6.38
CA TYR A 14 -3.12 6.40 -6.91
C TYR A 14 -1.59 6.43 -6.99
N GLY A 15 -1.01 7.53 -7.51
CA GLY A 15 0.43 7.73 -7.58
C GLY A 15 1.10 7.69 -6.21
N PHE A 16 0.56 8.41 -5.22
CA PHE A 16 1.06 8.32 -3.84
C PHE A 16 0.91 6.92 -3.24
N SER A 17 -0.22 6.26 -3.49
CA SER A 17 -0.47 4.90 -3.00
C SER A 17 0.52 3.88 -3.58
N ALA A 18 0.97 4.07 -4.82
CA ALA A 18 2.02 3.24 -5.43
C ALA A 18 3.37 3.37 -4.69
N ILE A 19 3.75 4.60 -4.33
CA ILE A 19 4.99 4.86 -3.57
C ILE A 19 4.91 4.20 -2.19
N PHE A 20 3.78 4.35 -1.50
CA PHE A 20 3.59 3.72 -0.20
C PHE A 20 3.52 2.19 -0.29
N PHE A 21 2.97 1.63 -1.37
CA PHE A 21 3.02 0.19 -1.63
C PHE A 21 4.45 -0.33 -1.75
N LEU A 22 5.32 0.38 -2.48
CA LEU A 22 6.74 0.01 -2.56
C LEU A 22 7.41 0.07 -1.19
N GLY A 23 7.17 1.14 -0.42
CA GLY A 23 7.67 1.26 0.95
C GLY A 23 7.18 0.15 1.87
N PHE A 24 5.91 -0.26 1.74
CA PHE A 24 5.34 -1.38 2.46
C PHE A 24 6.07 -2.70 2.15
N VAL A 25 6.31 -3.00 0.88
CA VAL A 25 7.05 -4.21 0.48
C VAL A 25 8.46 -4.21 1.10
N VAL A 26 9.17 -3.08 1.02
CA VAL A 26 10.52 -2.95 1.61
C VAL A 26 10.48 -3.16 3.13
N ASN A 27 9.51 -2.57 3.83
CA ASN A 27 9.37 -2.74 5.27
C ASN A 27 9.05 -4.19 5.66
N ILE A 28 8.18 -4.89 4.93
CA ILE A 28 7.87 -6.30 5.17
C ILE A 28 9.11 -7.18 4.93
N VAL A 29 9.86 -6.94 3.85
CA VAL A 29 11.10 -7.67 3.56
C VAL A 29 12.16 -7.40 4.64
N HIS A 30 12.31 -6.15 5.08
CA HIS A 30 13.20 -5.78 6.18
C HIS A 30 12.79 -6.49 7.48
N GLY A 31 11.51 -6.43 7.84
CA GLY A 31 10.96 -7.14 8.99
C GLY A 31 11.26 -8.64 8.91
N PHE A 32 11.08 -9.25 7.73
CA PHE A 32 11.40 -10.65 7.48
C PHE A 32 12.89 -10.93 7.73
N ILE A 33 13.81 -10.14 7.17
CA ILE A 33 15.26 -10.31 7.37
C ILE A 33 15.63 -10.22 8.86
N VAL A 34 15.05 -9.28 9.60
CA VAL A 34 15.36 -9.07 11.02
C VAL A 34 14.81 -10.19 11.91
N HIS A 35 13.60 -10.68 11.62
CA HIS A 35 12.87 -11.58 12.51
C HIS A 35 12.84 -13.05 12.02
N MET A 36 13.37 -13.38 10.84
CA MET A 36 13.36 -14.74 10.29
C MET A 36 14.16 -15.75 11.12
N HIS A 37 15.13 -15.27 11.92
CA HIS A 37 15.97 -16.11 12.77
C HIS A 37 15.36 -16.35 14.15
N GLU A 38 14.21 -15.76 14.45
CA GLU A 38 13.54 -15.96 15.74
C GLU A 38 12.83 -17.32 15.78
N THR A 39 13.07 -18.10 16.84
CA THR A 39 12.56 -19.47 17.01
C THR A 39 11.03 -19.54 17.25
N ASP A 40 10.38 -18.41 17.52
CA ASP A 40 8.93 -18.29 17.75
C ASP A 40 8.18 -18.07 16.41
N SER A 41 7.97 -19.12 15.62
CA SER A 41 7.50 -19.03 14.22
C SER A 41 6.27 -18.12 14.00
N TRP A 42 5.24 -18.20 14.86
CA TRP A 42 4.02 -17.38 14.66
C TRP A 42 4.14 -15.95 15.20
N ARG A 43 4.92 -15.74 16.26
CA ARG A 43 5.16 -14.40 16.82
C ARG A 43 6.07 -13.59 15.90
N ALA A 44 7.04 -14.24 15.28
CA ALA A 44 7.87 -13.65 14.24
C ALA A 44 7.00 -13.11 13.09
N VAL A 45 6.02 -13.88 12.62
CA VAL A 45 5.07 -13.41 11.59
C VAL A 45 4.32 -12.16 12.03
N LEU A 46 3.81 -12.11 13.27
CA LEU A 46 3.13 -10.91 13.77
C LEU A 46 4.05 -9.70 13.88
N ARG A 47 5.32 -9.90 14.29
CA ARG A 47 6.32 -8.81 14.33
C ARG A 47 6.68 -8.32 12.94
N ILE A 48 6.86 -9.22 11.99
CA ILE A 48 7.08 -8.87 10.58
C ILE A 48 5.89 -8.08 10.05
N LEU A 49 4.67 -8.56 10.32
CA LEU A 49 3.47 -7.86 9.90
C LEU A 49 3.34 -6.50 10.56
N ALA A 50 3.75 -6.32 11.82
CA ALA A 50 3.72 -5.04 12.53
C ALA A 50 4.88 -4.09 12.19
N SER A 51 5.99 -4.62 11.64
CA SER A 51 7.21 -3.85 11.34
C SER A 51 7.00 -2.60 10.48
N PRO A 52 6.08 -2.56 9.49
CA PRO A 52 5.80 -1.32 8.75
C PRO A 52 5.28 -0.16 9.61
N VAL A 53 4.82 -0.42 10.83
CA VAL A 53 4.32 0.58 11.78
C VAL A 53 5.23 0.72 12.99
N THR A 54 5.76 -0.37 13.52
CA THR A 54 6.54 -0.34 14.78
C THR A 54 8.02 -0.05 14.58
N ASP A 55 8.61 -0.47 13.46
CA ASP A 55 10.02 -0.26 13.12
C ASP A 55 10.20 -0.08 11.61
N PRO A 56 9.73 1.05 11.05
CA PRO A 56 9.71 1.26 9.62
C PRO A 56 11.12 1.59 9.08
N ALA A 57 11.60 0.79 8.13
CA ALA A 57 12.88 1.02 7.45
C ALA A 57 12.85 2.24 6.50
N VAL A 58 11.67 2.62 5.99
CA VAL A 58 11.52 3.67 4.97
C VAL A 58 10.88 4.96 5.49
N PHE A 59 9.83 4.86 6.32
CA PHE A 59 9.01 6.02 6.72
C PHE A 59 8.77 6.06 8.22
N THR A 60 9.47 6.95 8.93
CA THR A 60 9.20 7.21 10.35
C THR A 60 8.22 8.38 10.50
N ILE A 61 7.05 8.12 11.09
CA ILE A 61 6.06 9.17 11.38
C ILE A 61 6.20 9.58 12.84
N HIS A 62 6.68 10.80 13.05
CA HIS A 62 6.79 11.42 14.37
C HIS A 62 5.77 12.56 14.48
N LEU A 63 4.59 12.27 15.03
CA LEU A 63 3.61 13.28 15.41
C LEU A 63 3.68 13.55 16.92
N THR A 64 3.39 14.78 17.32
CA THR A 64 3.41 15.22 18.73
C THR A 64 2.45 14.42 19.62
N SER A 65 1.39 13.85 19.04
CA SER A 65 0.45 12.98 19.74
C SER A 65 0.67 11.52 19.34
N PRO A 66 0.92 10.60 20.29
CA PRO A 66 1.27 9.21 20.00
C PRO A 66 0.12 8.45 19.32
N ILE A 67 -1.14 8.75 19.68
CA ILE A 67 -2.33 8.11 19.10
C ILE A 67 -2.47 8.47 17.63
N TRP A 68 -2.31 9.76 17.30
CA TRP A 68 -2.37 10.24 15.92
C TRP A 68 -1.20 9.72 15.08
N SER A 69 -0.01 9.59 15.66
CA SER A 69 1.16 9.00 14.99
C SER A 69 0.90 7.57 14.54
N VAL A 70 0.39 6.73 15.45
CA VAL A 70 0.07 5.33 15.15
C VAL A 70 -1.07 5.22 14.15
N PHE A 71 -2.12 6.02 14.31
CA PHE A 71 -3.25 6.02 13.38
C PHE A 71 -2.83 6.38 11.95
N LEU A 72 -2.02 7.44 11.79
CA LEU A 72 -1.50 7.84 10.49
C LEU A 72 -0.57 6.78 9.90
N ALA A 73 0.27 6.15 10.74
CA ALA A 73 1.15 5.07 10.34
C ALA A 73 0.38 3.87 9.79
N ILE A 74 -0.75 3.48 10.40
CA ILE A 74 -1.60 2.41 9.88
C ILE A 74 -2.16 2.77 8.50
N ILE A 75 -2.60 4.03 8.31
CA ILE A 75 -3.14 4.48 7.02
C ILE A 75 -2.06 4.40 5.94
N ILE A 76 -0.89 4.96 6.22
CA ILE A 76 0.21 5.08 5.26
C ILE A 76 0.82 3.71 4.97
N SER A 77 1.01 2.88 6.00
CA SER A 77 1.70 1.60 5.88
C SER A 77 0.80 0.44 5.46
N TYR A 78 -0.52 0.51 5.58
CA TYR A 78 -1.41 -0.57 5.11
C TYR A 78 -2.57 -0.11 4.22
N LEU A 79 -3.30 0.93 4.59
CA LEU A 79 -4.52 1.31 3.84
C LEU A 79 -4.19 1.84 2.45
N LEU A 80 -3.20 2.72 2.31
CA LEU A 80 -2.77 3.23 0.99
C LEU A 80 -2.17 2.11 0.11
N PRO A 81 -1.26 1.25 0.61
CA PRO A 81 -0.81 0.06 -0.11
C PRO A 81 -1.94 -0.88 -0.56
N ALA A 82 -2.91 -1.15 0.32
CA ALA A 82 -4.06 -1.98 -0.01
C ALA A 82 -4.95 -1.32 -1.07
N PHE A 83 -5.19 -0.01 -0.95
CA PHE A 83 -5.90 0.76 -1.95
C PHE A 83 -5.22 0.67 -3.32
N PHE A 84 -3.89 0.78 -3.39
CA PHE A 84 -3.14 0.62 -4.64
C PHE A 84 -3.39 -0.75 -5.28
N CYS A 85 -3.35 -1.83 -4.50
CA CYS A 85 -3.60 -3.18 -5.01
C CYS A 85 -5.01 -3.32 -5.59
N VAL A 86 -6.03 -2.85 -4.85
CA VAL A 86 -7.43 -2.92 -5.25
C VAL A 86 -7.69 -2.05 -6.49
N ALA A 87 -7.21 -0.80 -6.48
CA ALA A 87 -7.36 0.12 -7.60
C ALA A 87 -6.68 -0.43 -8.87
N THR A 88 -5.48 -1.01 -8.74
CA THR A 88 -4.77 -1.63 -9.86
C THR A 88 -5.52 -2.84 -10.41
N HIS A 89 -6.13 -3.65 -9.54
CA HIS A 89 -6.96 -4.78 -9.98
C HIS A 89 -8.15 -4.32 -10.83
N PHE A 90 -8.89 -3.31 -10.38
CA PHE A 90 -10.02 -2.76 -11.14
C PHE A 90 -9.58 -2.06 -12.43
N LEU A 91 -8.49 -1.29 -12.41
CA LEU A 91 -7.93 -0.68 -13.63
C LEU A 91 -7.52 -1.72 -14.66
N LYS A 92 -6.89 -2.83 -14.23
CA LYS A 92 -6.54 -3.94 -15.12
C LYS A 92 -7.79 -4.58 -15.72
N LYS A 93 -8.82 -4.81 -14.91
CA LYS A 93 -10.09 -5.39 -15.37
C LYS A 93 -10.77 -4.51 -16.42
N ASP A 94 -10.92 -3.22 -16.14
CA ASP A 94 -11.51 -2.23 -17.05
C ASP A 94 -10.73 -2.11 -18.38
N TYR A 95 -9.39 -2.13 -18.29
CA TYR A 95 -8.52 -2.13 -19.47
C TYR A 95 -8.75 -3.37 -20.35
N LEU A 96 -8.82 -4.56 -19.74
CA LEU A 96 -9.06 -5.82 -20.45
C LEU A 96 -10.46 -5.84 -21.09
N GLU A 97 -11.51 -5.45 -20.37
CA GLU A 97 -12.89 -5.40 -20.90
C GLU A 97 -13.00 -4.43 -22.08
N THR A 98 -12.33 -3.27 -22.00
CA THR A 98 -12.29 -2.30 -23.10
C THR A 98 -11.55 -2.84 -24.32
N HIS A 99 -10.41 -3.53 -24.12
CA HIS A 99 -9.62 -4.10 -25.21
C HIS A 99 -10.27 -5.35 -25.83
N GLU A 100 -10.93 -6.19 -25.04
CA GLU A 100 -11.71 -7.32 -25.56
C GLU A 100 -12.89 -6.83 -26.41
N ASN A 101 -13.67 -5.86 -25.94
CA ASN A 101 -14.75 -5.28 -26.73
C ASN A 101 -14.26 -4.64 -28.05
N SER A 102 -13.07 -4.03 -28.04
CA SER A 102 -12.48 -3.47 -29.27
C SER A 102 -12.06 -4.53 -30.30
N ARG A 103 -11.77 -5.77 -29.87
CA ARG A 103 -11.45 -6.89 -30.77
C ARG A 103 -12.66 -7.52 -31.43
N PHE A 104 -13.85 -7.43 -30.82
CA PHE A 104 -15.09 -7.98 -31.37
C PHE A 104 -15.86 -7.00 -32.27
N LEU A 105 -15.41 -5.74 -32.35
CA LEU A 105 -15.99 -4.68 -33.19
C LEU A 105 -15.20 -4.43 -34.49
N GLN A 106 -14.21 -5.27 -34.81
CA GLN A 106 -13.53 -5.35 -36.11
C GLN A 106 -14.11 -6.49 -36.94
#